data_AF-A0A959L5R9-F1
#
_entry.id   AF-A0A959L5R9-F1
#
_cell.length_a   1.000
_cell.length_b   1.000
_cell.length_c   1.000
_cell.angle_alpha   90.00
_cell.angle_beta   90.00
_cell.angle_gamma   90.00
#
_symmetry.space_group_name_H-M   'P 1'
#
loop_
_entity.id
_entity.type
_entity.pdbx_description
1 polymer ?
#
loop_
_entity_poly.entity_id
_entity_poly.type
_entity_poly.pdbx_seq_one_letter_code
_entity_poly.pdbx_strand_id
1 'polypeptide(L)'
;MNDLRYFILISFISFLLFSCQKENGGVIDIHPKFQIYVDRFIEEAALRGKIIDFSDTGLKIEFRNAVDVETGGVCRGNHHIEIEKFYWEDLTDADKEGLIFHELGHCELNRRHRNDTLSNGEWASRMRGSPIPEGLSAVINYSGDRRKYYIDELFDETISEPSWASYRPDYYEIKDSPRSEVFYSDSTTTSFRKDFILDREDNFEIELEVDAFQTISYVGIQFGSSIFDSSFRIVYTAFGKVVIDSGKNLYGTMRDIDRSSAVTSGYNKITLRKINDRFIVYINEQFIYWFDVPEFYTRVVESFKSREGDAHFRNLTINKLDL
;
A
#
# COMPACT_ATOMS: atom_id res chain seq x y z
N MET A 1 3.49 68.76 52.96
CA MET A 1 2.77 68.61 51.66
C MET A 1 3.69 68.11 50.53
N ASN A 2 4.72 67.30 50.83
CA ASN A 2 5.63 66.76 49.80
C ASN A 2 5.75 65.23 49.78
N ASP A 3 5.18 64.51 50.76
CA ASP A 3 5.39 63.05 50.86
C ASP A 3 4.29 62.21 50.19
N LEU A 4 3.20 62.84 49.71
CA LEU A 4 2.10 62.14 49.03
C LEU A 4 2.29 62.00 47.52
N ARG A 5 3.31 62.64 46.94
CA ARG A 5 3.59 62.60 45.49
C ARG A 5 4.47 61.43 45.06
N TYR A 6 5.24 60.84 45.98
CA TYR A 6 6.13 59.72 45.68
C TYR A 6 5.44 58.35 45.71
N PHE A 7 4.32 58.22 46.43
CA PHE A 7 3.58 56.94 46.48
C PHE A 7 2.75 56.65 45.21
N ILE A 8 2.35 57.68 44.47
CA ILE A 8 1.59 57.51 43.22
C ILE A 8 2.52 57.17 42.03
N LEU A 9 3.80 57.57 42.08
CA LEU A 9 4.76 57.26 41.01
C LEU A 9 5.31 55.81 41.08
N ILE A 10 5.30 55.19 42.26
CA ILE A 10 5.77 53.79 42.43
C ILE A 10 4.67 52.78 42.07
N SER A 11 3.39 53.14 42.24
CA SER A 11 2.27 52.24 41.90
C SER A 11 2.01 52.10 40.39
N PHE A 12 2.55 52.99 39.55
CA PHE A 12 2.35 52.94 38.09
C PHE A 12 3.47 52.19 37.35
N ILE A 13 4.59 51.89 38.03
CA ILE A 13 5.75 51.20 37.43
C ILE A 13 5.69 49.68 37.70
N SER A 14 4.97 49.23 38.71
CA SER A 14 4.83 47.79 39.03
C SER A 14 3.83 47.02 38.14
N PHE A 15 3.12 47.68 37.22
CA PHE A 15 2.19 47.04 36.28
C PHE A 15 2.78 46.78 34.89
N LEU A 16 4.05 47.14 34.63
CA LEU A 16 4.67 47.03 33.31
C LEU A 16 5.60 45.82 33.13
N LEU A 17 5.67 44.89 34.09
CA LEU A 17 6.58 43.73 34.03
C LEU A 17 5.90 42.35 33.96
N PHE A 18 4.61 42.29 33.60
CA PHE A 18 4.01 41.06 33.07
C PHE A 18 3.87 41.13 31.55
N SER A 19 4.97 41.42 30.86
CA SER A 19 5.12 40.94 29.49
C SER A 19 5.51 39.48 29.59
N CYS A 20 4.51 38.60 29.62
CA CYS A 20 4.73 37.19 29.34
C CYS A 20 5.19 37.12 27.87
N GLN A 21 6.49 37.14 27.63
CA GLN A 21 7.02 36.65 26.35
C GLN A 21 6.55 35.19 26.29
N LYS A 22 5.63 34.88 25.37
CA LYS A 22 5.31 33.50 25.01
C LYS A 22 6.66 32.91 24.58
N GLU A 23 7.24 32.10 25.45
CA GLU A 23 8.52 31.45 25.19
C GLU A 23 8.39 30.70 23.86
N ASN A 24 9.30 31.02 22.94
CA ASN A 24 9.64 30.36 21.67
C ASN A 24 8.61 29.35 21.15
N GLY A 25 7.97 29.69 20.02
CA GLY A 25 7.22 28.71 19.22
C GLY A 25 8.05 27.44 19.00
N GLY A 26 7.37 26.30 18.89
CA GLY A 26 8.05 25.02 18.82
C GLY A 26 9.01 24.93 17.63
N VAL A 27 10.12 24.22 17.83
CA VAL A 27 11.16 24.10 16.79
C VAL A 27 10.66 23.17 15.69
N ILE A 28 10.64 23.67 14.45
CA ILE A 28 10.40 22.87 13.26
C ILE A 28 11.77 22.52 12.65
N ASP A 29 12.13 21.25 12.70
CA ASP A 29 13.38 20.69 12.19
C ASP A 29 13.07 19.39 11.42
N ILE A 30 12.66 19.56 10.17
CA ILE A 30 12.26 18.45 9.29
C ILE A 30 13.36 18.26 8.26
N HIS A 31 13.95 17.07 8.23
CA HIS A 31 14.93 16.74 7.21
C HIS A 31 14.29 16.90 5.80
N PRO A 32 14.95 17.55 4.82
CA PRO A 32 14.31 17.97 3.56
C PRO A 32 13.61 16.86 2.77
N LYS A 33 14.09 15.61 2.86
CA LYS A 33 13.45 14.44 2.22
C LYS A 33 12.05 14.14 2.75
N PHE A 34 11.69 14.59 3.95
CA PHE A 34 10.40 14.33 4.57
C PHE A 34 9.40 15.47 4.39
N GLN A 35 9.88 16.68 4.09
CA GLN A 35 9.05 17.89 4.04
C GLN A 35 7.83 17.72 3.12
N ILE A 36 8.03 17.20 1.91
CA ILE A 36 6.94 16.98 0.96
C ILE A 36 5.82 16.08 1.51
N TYR A 37 6.15 15.10 2.35
CA TYR A 37 5.17 14.19 2.93
C TYR A 37 4.47 14.80 4.15
N VAL A 38 5.15 15.67 4.90
CA VAL A 38 4.53 16.47 5.96
C VAL A 38 3.54 17.47 5.36
N ASP A 39 3.92 18.15 4.28
CA ASP A 39 3.06 19.09 3.57
C ASP A 39 1.79 18.39 3.06
N ARG A 40 1.94 17.22 2.41
CA ARG A 40 0.80 16.39 1.98
C ARG A 40 -0.10 15.97 3.14
N PHE A 41 0.46 15.64 4.30
CA PHE A 41 -0.32 15.27 5.48
C PHE A 41 -1.19 16.46 5.96
N ILE A 42 -0.62 17.66 6.01
CA ILE A 42 -1.34 18.88 6.38
C ILE A 42 -2.43 19.21 5.34
N GLU A 43 -2.12 19.08 4.05
CA GLU A 43 -3.09 19.28 2.96
C GLU A 43 -4.26 18.29 3.07
N GLU A 44 -3.99 17.00 3.27
CA GLU A 44 -5.01 15.96 3.43
C GLU A 44 -5.82 16.16 4.72
N ALA A 45 -5.21 16.63 5.81
CA ALA A 45 -5.93 17.00 7.02
C ALA A 45 -6.91 18.16 6.77
N ALA A 46 -6.46 19.19 6.04
CA ALA A 46 -7.28 20.35 5.70
C ALA A 46 -8.49 19.98 4.82
N LEU A 47 -8.32 19.05 3.87
CA LEU A 47 -9.42 18.49 3.06
C LEU A 47 -10.51 17.82 3.92
N ARG A 48 -10.16 17.39 5.15
CA ARG A 48 -11.06 16.76 6.12
C ARG A 48 -11.45 17.69 7.27
N GLY A 49 -11.24 19.00 7.10
CA GLY A 49 -11.61 20.02 8.07
C GLY A 49 -10.76 20.04 9.34
N LYS A 50 -9.59 19.41 9.33
CA LYS A 50 -8.62 19.45 10.44
C LYS A 50 -7.55 20.48 10.12
N ILE A 51 -7.29 21.37 11.09
CA ILE A 51 -6.20 22.34 11.01
C ILE A 51 -5.05 21.76 11.82
N ILE A 52 -3.94 21.47 11.15
CA ILE A 52 -2.70 21.00 11.77
C ILE A 52 -1.66 22.10 11.59
N ASP A 53 -1.14 22.57 12.72
CA ASP A 53 -0.12 23.61 12.75
C ASP A 53 0.92 23.29 13.83
N PHE A 54 2.14 23.03 13.38
CA PHE A 54 3.27 22.71 14.25
C PHE A 54 4.00 23.96 14.77
N SER A 55 3.53 25.18 14.48
CA SER A 55 4.21 26.43 14.88
C SER A 55 4.33 26.60 16.39
N ASP A 56 3.35 26.13 17.16
CA ASP A 56 3.36 26.20 18.62
C ASP A 56 3.99 24.94 19.25
N THR A 57 3.78 23.75 18.67
CA THR A 57 4.23 22.47 19.25
C THR A 57 5.62 22.01 18.79
N GLY A 58 6.07 22.50 17.64
CA GLY A 58 7.24 22.01 16.94
C GLY A 58 6.98 20.69 16.21
N LEU A 59 7.95 20.30 15.38
CA LEU A 59 7.99 19.01 14.70
C LEU A 59 9.45 18.74 14.31
N LYS A 60 9.99 17.62 14.79
CA LYS A 60 11.31 17.14 14.41
C LYS A 60 11.20 15.82 13.67
N ILE A 61 11.69 15.74 12.44
CA ILE A 61 11.76 14.49 11.68
C ILE A 61 13.17 14.33 11.13
N GLU A 62 13.89 13.30 11.58
CA GLU A 62 15.27 13.05 11.18
C GLU A 62 15.51 11.58 10.81
N PHE A 63 16.61 11.34 10.08
CA PHE A 63 17.12 9.99 9.96
C PHE A 63 17.80 9.59 11.26
N ARG A 64 17.49 8.39 11.75
CA ARG A 64 18.32 7.76 12.77
C ARG A 64 19.43 6.93 12.13
N ASN A 65 20.53 6.74 12.87
CA ASN A 65 21.51 5.72 12.53
C ASN A 65 20.88 4.34 12.70
N ALA A 66 21.31 3.34 11.93
CA ALA A 66 20.79 1.99 12.02
C ALA A 66 21.13 1.38 13.39
N VAL A 67 20.17 1.38 14.31
CA VAL A 67 20.36 0.81 15.65
C VAL A 67 19.46 -0.39 15.92
N ASP A 68 18.42 -0.64 15.12
CA ASP A 68 17.60 -1.84 15.32
C ASP A 68 16.86 -2.25 14.04
N VAL A 69 16.72 -3.56 13.86
CA VAL A 69 16.06 -4.21 12.71
C VAL A 69 14.53 -4.14 12.74
N GLU A 70 13.93 -3.46 13.73
CA GLU A 70 12.54 -3.77 14.11
C GLU A 70 11.45 -2.83 13.54
N THR A 71 11.76 -1.66 12.97
CA THR A 71 10.73 -0.75 12.40
C THR A 71 11.27 0.20 11.33
N GLY A 72 10.43 0.61 10.37
CA GLY A 72 10.78 1.61 9.35
C GLY A 72 10.81 3.07 9.85
N GLY A 73 10.09 3.34 10.94
CA GLY A 73 9.98 4.65 11.58
C GLY A 73 9.57 4.49 13.05
N VAL A 74 9.72 5.56 13.84
CA VAL A 74 9.19 5.61 15.21
C VAL A 74 8.91 7.05 15.62
N CYS A 75 7.71 7.28 16.16
CA CYS A 75 7.39 8.46 16.96
C CYS A 75 7.91 8.30 18.40
N ARG A 76 8.78 9.22 18.84
CA ARG A 76 9.35 9.29 20.20
C ARG A 76 8.51 10.14 21.17
N GLY A 77 7.35 10.62 20.72
CA GLY A 77 6.55 11.62 21.43
C GLY A 77 7.05 13.04 21.18
N ASN A 78 6.31 14.05 21.67
CA ASN A 78 6.62 15.48 21.48
C ASN A 78 6.93 15.86 20.02
N HIS A 79 6.21 15.24 19.08
CA HIS A 79 6.40 15.43 17.64
C HIS A 79 7.84 15.18 17.16
N HIS A 80 8.56 14.26 17.81
CA HIS A 80 9.87 13.79 17.34
C HIS A 80 9.72 12.43 16.67
N ILE A 81 10.04 12.38 15.38
CA ILE A 81 9.97 11.17 14.55
C ILE A 81 11.37 10.84 14.04
N GLU A 82 11.74 9.57 14.15
CA GLU A 82 13.00 9.04 13.62
C GLU A 82 12.72 8.00 12.54
N ILE A 83 13.23 8.22 11.33
CA ILE A 83 13.07 7.31 10.18
C ILE A 83 14.34 6.51 9.95
N GLU A 84 14.21 5.20 9.70
CA GLU A 84 15.35 4.35 9.37
C GLU A 84 15.80 4.61 7.92
N LYS A 85 17.07 4.98 7.75
CA LYS A 85 17.57 5.46 6.45
C LYS A 85 17.65 4.35 5.42
N PHE A 86 18.13 3.17 5.80
CA PHE A 86 18.23 2.04 4.85
C PHE A 86 16.86 1.63 4.34
N TYR A 87 15.88 1.63 5.24
CA TYR A 87 14.50 1.35 4.91
C TYR A 87 13.93 2.40 3.95
N TRP A 88 14.15 3.68 4.23
CA TRP A 88 13.60 4.80 3.45
C TRP A 88 13.98 4.80 1.97
N GLU A 89 15.23 4.51 1.63
CA GLU A 89 15.69 4.64 0.24
C GLU A 89 15.03 3.62 -0.71
N ASP A 90 14.60 2.47 -0.18
CA ASP A 90 13.95 1.39 -0.94
C ASP A 90 12.43 1.60 -1.13
N LEU A 91 11.85 2.61 -0.49
CA LEU A 91 10.43 2.90 -0.56
C LEU A 91 10.05 3.69 -1.82
N THR A 92 8.89 3.33 -2.40
CA THR A 92 8.25 4.17 -3.43
C THR A 92 7.67 5.45 -2.83
N ASP A 93 7.27 6.41 -3.66
CA ASP A 93 6.67 7.66 -3.17
C ASP A 93 5.43 7.43 -2.30
N ALA A 94 4.56 6.48 -2.70
CA ALA A 94 3.40 6.09 -1.92
C ALA A 94 3.80 5.43 -0.59
N ASP A 95 4.80 4.54 -0.60
CA ASP A 95 5.27 3.87 0.62
C ASP A 95 5.92 4.88 1.61
N LYS A 96 6.65 5.89 1.09
CA LYS A 96 7.22 7.00 1.87
C LYS A 96 6.13 7.86 2.51
N GLU A 97 5.11 8.21 1.74
CA GLU A 97 3.94 8.92 2.26
C GLU A 97 3.24 8.10 3.34
N GLY A 98 2.99 6.82 3.09
CA GLY A 98 2.38 5.89 4.03
C GLY A 98 3.13 5.82 5.36
N LEU A 99 4.47 5.73 5.32
CA LEU A 99 5.32 5.72 6.51
C LEU A 99 5.21 7.03 7.30
N ILE A 100 5.39 8.18 6.66
CA ILE A 100 5.33 9.48 7.35
C ILE A 100 3.93 9.71 7.95
N PHE A 101 2.88 9.33 7.22
CA PHE A 101 1.50 9.43 7.71
C PHE A 101 1.25 8.52 8.90
N HIS A 102 1.84 7.31 8.94
CA HIS A 102 1.75 6.41 10.08
C HIS A 102 2.41 7.03 11.33
N GLU A 103 3.63 7.55 11.19
CA GLU A 103 4.34 8.17 12.33
C GLU A 103 3.66 9.46 12.81
N LEU A 104 3.16 10.31 11.90
CA LEU A 104 2.35 11.47 12.25
C LEU A 104 0.99 11.06 12.84
N GLY A 105 0.44 9.91 12.46
CA GLY A 105 -0.69 9.29 13.12
C GLY A 105 -0.44 9.11 14.62
N HIS A 106 0.73 8.57 14.99
CA HIS A 106 1.14 8.46 16.38
C HIS A 106 1.39 9.82 17.04
N CYS A 107 2.22 10.65 16.41
CA CYS A 107 2.76 11.86 17.03
C CYS A 107 1.75 13.01 17.10
N GLU A 108 0.97 13.24 16.05
CA GLU A 108 0.05 14.38 15.94
C GLU A 108 -1.40 13.98 16.23
N LEU A 109 -1.84 12.83 15.71
CA LEU A 109 -3.24 12.40 15.84
C LEU A 109 -3.51 11.51 17.06
N ASN A 110 -2.47 11.19 17.86
CA ASN A 110 -2.53 10.29 19.01
C ASN A 110 -3.18 8.93 18.68
N ARG A 111 -2.94 8.43 17.46
CA ARG A 111 -3.44 7.13 17.01
C ARG A 111 -2.61 6.01 17.62
N ARG A 112 -3.28 4.91 17.98
CA ARG A 112 -2.62 3.67 18.42
C ARG A 112 -2.63 2.64 17.30
N HIS A 113 -1.79 1.62 17.43
CA HIS A 113 -1.83 0.52 16.48
C HIS A 113 -3.20 -0.17 16.46
N ARG A 114 -3.66 -0.52 15.25
CA ARG A 114 -4.94 -1.18 15.01
C ARG A 114 -4.75 -2.30 13.96
N ASN A 115 -4.93 -3.55 14.40
CA ASN A 115 -4.57 -4.76 13.64
C ASN A 115 -5.76 -5.63 13.22
N ASP A 116 -6.97 -5.09 13.20
CA ASP A 116 -8.13 -5.74 12.59
C ASP A 116 -8.11 -5.58 11.06
N THR A 117 -8.95 -6.38 10.39
CA THR A 117 -9.05 -6.42 8.93
C THR A 117 -10.46 -6.09 8.46
N LEU A 118 -10.55 -5.63 7.22
CA LEU A 118 -11.79 -5.49 6.47
C LEU A 118 -12.33 -6.86 6.07
N SER A 119 -13.57 -6.92 5.55
CA SER A 119 -14.19 -8.19 5.14
C SER A 119 -13.45 -8.93 4.01
N ASN A 120 -12.59 -8.25 3.25
CA ASN A 120 -11.69 -8.89 2.29
C ASN A 120 -10.39 -9.41 2.89
N GLY A 121 -10.10 -9.17 4.16
CA GLY A 121 -8.86 -9.55 4.83
C GLY A 121 -7.71 -8.57 4.64
N GLU A 122 -7.92 -7.41 4.01
CA GLU A 122 -6.95 -6.31 4.07
C GLU A 122 -7.00 -5.60 5.41
N TRP A 123 -5.95 -4.85 5.74
CA TRP A 123 -5.91 -4.06 6.96
C TRP A 123 -7.07 -3.08 7.05
N ALA A 124 -7.70 -2.99 8.21
CA ALA A 124 -8.74 -1.99 8.45
C ALA A 124 -8.14 -0.59 8.65
N SER A 125 -6.86 -0.50 9.01
CA SER A 125 -6.19 0.76 9.34
C SER A 125 -4.77 0.83 8.81
N ARG A 126 -4.32 2.03 8.40
CA ARG A 126 -2.89 2.26 8.15
C ARG A 126 -2.07 2.19 9.42
N MET A 127 -2.71 2.39 10.57
CA MET A 127 -2.09 2.27 11.88
C MET A 127 -1.82 0.79 12.25
N ARG A 128 -1.83 -0.17 11.33
CA ARG A 128 -1.38 -1.53 11.62
C ARG A 128 0.07 -1.53 12.14
N GLY A 129 0.35 -2.33 13.15
CA GLY A 129 1.68 -2.41 13.74
C GLY A 129 1.96 -3.74 14.44
N SER A 130 3.13 -3.87 15.05
CA SER A 130 3.51 -5.11 15.70
C SER A 130 2.69 -5.37 16.99
N PRO A 131 2.41 -6.64 17.33
CA PRO A 131 2.70 -7.84 16.53
C PRO A 131 1.72 -8.01 15.36
N ILE A 132 2.24 -8.42 14.21
CA ILE A 132 1.43 -8.80 13.04
C ILE A 132 0.75 -10.14 13.35
N PRO A 133 -0.59 -10.26 13.24
CA PRO A 133 -1.28 -11.53 13.45
C PRO A 133 -0.79 -12.62 12.49
N GLU A 134 -0.83 -13.87 12.95
CA GLU A 134 -0.44 -15.03 12.15
C GLU A 134 -1.27 -15.09 10.85
N GLY A 135 -0.61 -15.41 9.74
CA GLY A 135 -1.23 -15.50 8.42
C GLY A 135 -1.51 -14.15 7.73
N LEU A 136 -1.15 -13.02 8.34
CA LEU A 136 -1.24 -11.71 7.70
C LEU A 136 0.12 -11.16 7.25
N SER A 137 0.11 -10.52 6.10
CA SER A 137 1.24 -9.76 5.58
C SER A 137 1.26 -8.36 6.20
N ALA A 138 2.44 -7.83 6.52
CA ALA A 138 2.59 -6.44 6.96
C ALA A 138 2.33 -5.40 5.85
N VAL A 139 2.06 -5.85 4.63
CA VAL A 139 1.83 -4.99 3.47
C VAL A 139 0.45 -4.36 3.54
N ILE A 140 0.39 -3.05 3.31
CA ILE A 140 -0.84 -2.34 3.01
C ILE A 140 -0.82 -2.02 1.53
N ASN A 141 -1.87 -2.41 0.80
CA ASN A 141 -2.02 -1.97 -0.58
C ASN A 141 -2.45 -0.48 -0.58
N TYR A 142 -1.50 0.41 -0.84
CA TYR A 142 -1.64 1.85 -0.67
C TYR A 142 -1.65 2.61 -2.00
N SER A 143 -2.69 2.36 -2.81
CA SER A 143 -2.90 2.97 -4.12
C SER A 143 -4.37 3.33 -4.31
N GLY A 144 -4.66 4.21 -5.29
CA GLY A 144 -6.02 4.58 -5.74
C GLY A 144 -7.11 4.64 -4.66
N ASP A 145 -8.12 3.77 -4.77
CA ASP A 145 -9.29 3.75 -3.88
C ASP A 145 -8.90 3.41 -2.43
N ARG A 146 -7.88 2.57 -2.25
CA ARG A 146 -7.36 2.19 -0.93
C ARG A 146 -6.58 3.32 -0.29
N ARG A 147 -5.77 4.05 -1.06
CA ARG A 147 -5.05 5.22 -0.57
C ARG A 147 -6.03 6.20 0.04
N LYS A 148 -7.10 6.53 -0.69
CA LYS A 148 -8.15 7.42 -0.21
C LYS A 148 -8.76 6.92 1.11
N TYR A 149 -9.20 5.66 1.15
CA TYR A 149 -9.77 5.06 2.36
C TYR A 149 -8.83 5.16 3.57
N TYR A 150 -7.57 4.77 3.42
CA TYR A 150 -6.65 4.75 4.56
C TYR A 150 -6.28 6.15 5.06
N ILE A 151 -6.32 7.18 4.20
CA ILE A 151 -6.16 8.56 4.65
C ILE A 151 -7.43 9.03 5.38
N ASP A 152 -8.62 8.73 4.84
CA ASP A 152 -9.89 9.02 5.52
C ASP A 152 -9.92 8.36 6.91
N GLU A 153 -9.57 7.08 7.00
CA GLU A 153 -9.50 6.31 8.25
C GLU A 153 -8.47 6.86 9.23
N LEU A 154 -7.31 7.33 8.74
CA LEU A 154 -6.27 7.91 9.59
C LEU A 154 -6.79 9.14 10.37
N PHE A 155 -7.58 9.97 9.70
CA PHE A 155 -8.15 11.19 10.27
C PHE A 155 -9.52 10.97 10.97
N ASP A 156 -10.24 9.90 10.64
CA ASP A 156 -11.51 9.53 11.25
C ASP A 156 -11.64 8.00 11.45
N GLU A 157 -11.47 7.56 12.71
CA GLU A 157 -11.55 6.15 13.12
C GLU A 157 -12.94 5.54 12.96
N THR A 158 -13.96 6.37 12.79
CA THR A 158 -15.36 5.95 12.75
C THR A 158 -15.86 5.69 11.34
N ILE A 159 -15.02 5.87 10.32
CA ILE A 159 -15.39 5.61 8.94
C ILE A 159 -15.83 4.15 8.75
N SER A 160 -16.94 3.97 8.02
CA SER A 160 -17.45 2.65 7.69
C SER A 160 -16.51 1.91 6.74
N GLU A 161 -16.57 0.58 6.77
CA GLU A 161 -15.91 -0.25 5.77
C GLU A 161 -16.28 0.22 4.34
N PRO A 162 -15.28 0.41 3.46
CA PRO A 162 -15.53 0.92 2.12
C PRO A 162 -16.15 -0.17 1.25
N SER A 163 -17.02 0.22 0.32
CA SER A 163 -17.74 -0.73 -0.55
C SER A 163 -16.80 -1.67 -1.32
N TRP A 164 -15.60 -1.19 -1.65
CA TRP A 164 -14.59 -1.94 -2.38
C TRP A 164 -14.05 -3.14 -1.60
N ALA A 165 -14.15 -3.15 -0.27
CA ALA A 165 -13.77 -4.30 0.55
C ALA A 165 -14.74 -5.48 0.33
N SER A 166 -16.01 -5.19 0.06
CA SER A 166 -17.01 -6.20 -0.31
C SER A 166 -17.05 -6.50 -1.81
N TYR A 167 -16.27 -5.80 -2.65
CA TYR A 167 -16.30 -5.97 -4.10
C TYR A 167 -15.74 -7.33 -4.53
N ARG A 168 -16.62 -8.14 -5.12
CA ARG A 168 -16.34 -9.50 -5.62
C ARG A 168 -16.99 -9.65 -6.99
N PRO A 169 -16.36 -9.15 -8.06
CA PRO A 169 -16.91 -9.23 -9.42
C PRO A 169 -17.11 -10.68 -9.85
N ASP A 170 -18.21 -10.93 -10.56
CA ASP A 170 -18.50 -12.25 -11.12
C ASP A 170 -17.59 -12.51 -12.33
N TYR A 171 -17.05 -13.72 -12.44
CA TYR A 171 -16.18 -14.07 -13.56
C TYR A 171 -16.88 -13.91 -14.92
N TYR A 172 -18.20 -14.10 -15.00
CA TYR A 172 -18.96 -14.01 -16.24
C TYR A 172 -19.55 -12.63 -16.51
N GLU A 173 -19.35 -11.63 -15.64
CA GLU A 173 -19.91 -10.28 -15.80
C GLU A 173 -19.57 -9.65 -17.15
N ILE A 174 -18.37 -9.91 -17.67
CA ILE A 174 -17.88 -9.37 -18.96
C ILE A 174 -17.73 -10.45 -20.05
N LYS A 175 -18.38 -11.61 -19.89
CA LYS A 175 -18.19 -12.75 -20.80
C LYS A 175 -18.50 -12.39 -22.25
N ASP A 176 -19.60 -11.67 -22.46
CA ASP A 176 -20.12 -11.30 -23.78
C ASP A 176 -19.58 -9.95 -24.28
N SER A 177 -18.69 -9.30 -23.52
CA SER A 177 -18.07 -8.06 -23.93
C SER A 177 -17.21 -8.28 -25.18
N PRO A 178 -17.24 -7.35 -26.16
CA PRO A 178 -16.39 -7.46 -27.33
C PRO A 178 -14.91 -7.47 -26.92
N ARG A 179 -14.13 -8.30 -27.62
CA ARG A 179 -12.72 -8.50 -27.34
C ARG A 179 -11.94 -8.64 -28.64
N SER A 180 -10.74 -8.09 -28.64
CA SER A 180 -9.79 -8.17 -29.74
C SER A 180 -8.58 -9.01 -29.29
N GLU A 181 -8.28 -10.07 -30.03
CA GLU A 181 -7.12 -10.93 -29.74
C GLU A 181 -5.82 -10.13 -29.93
N VAL A 182 -5.00 -10.08 -28.90
CA VAL A 182 -3.64 -9.52 -28.95
C VAL A 182 -2.62 -10.64 -29.12
N PHE A 183 -2.86 -11.78 -28.47
CA PHE A 183 -2.01 -12.96 -28.56
C PHE A 183 -2.77 -14.23 -28.20
N TYR A 184 -2.41 -15.33 -28.86
CA TYR A 184 -2.89 -16.67 -28.55
C TYR A 184 -1.78 -17.70 -28.73
N SER A 185 -1.68 -18.66 -27.81
CA SER A 185 -0.88 -19.86 -27.93
C SER A 185 -1.48 -21.02 -27.14
N ASP A 186 -1.71 -22.15 -27.80
CA ASP A 186 -2.15 -23.43 -27.21
C ASP A 186 -0.99 -24.39 -26.89
N SER A 187 0.25 -23.97 -27.16
CA SER A 187 1.42 -24.82 -26.96
C SER A 187 1.64 -25.09 -25.48
N THR A 188 1.92 -26.34 -25.14
CA THR A 188 2.35 -26.71 -23.79
C THR A 188 3.85 -26.48 -23.64
N THR A 189 4.24 -25.67 -22.66
CA THR A 189 5.65 -25.32 -22.40
C THR A 189 5.98 -25.44 -20.91
N THR A 190 7.27 -25.53 -20.58
CA THR A 190 7.77 -25.49 -19.19
C THR A 190 8.16 -24.08 -18.74
N SER A 191 8.19 -23.13 -19.67
CA SER A 191 8.38 -21.71 -19.45
C SER A 191 7.90 -20.91 -20.66
N PHE A 192 7.59 -19.64 -20.44
CA PHE A 192 7.31 -18.70 -21.51
C PHE A 192 7.67 -17.28 -21.07
N ARG A 193 7.91 -16.42 -22.06
CA ARG A 193 7.96 -14.97 -21.90
C ARG A 193 7.31 -14.36 -23.12
N LYS A 194 6.36 -13.46 -22.89
CA LYS A 194 5.66 -12.77 -23.97
C LYS A 194 5.62 -11.28 -23.70
N ASP A 195 6.26 -10.53 -24.59
CA ASP A 195 6.07 -9.09 -24.66
C ASP A 195 4.79 -8.76 -25.45
N PHE A 196 4.05 -7.77 -24.98
CA PHE A 196 2.85 -7.25 -25.61
C PHE A 196 2.73 -5.74 -25.36
N ILE A 197 2.03 -5.05 -26.25
CA ILE A 197 1.84 -3.60 -26.18
C ILE A 197 0.35 -3.34 -26.06
N LEU A 198 -0.04 -2.73 -24.95
CA LEU A 198 -1.37 -2.20 -24.67
C LEU A 198 -1.17 -0.79 -24.12
N ASP A 199 -2.11 0.09 -24.44
CA ASP A 199 -2.08 1.45 -23.89
C ASP A 199 -2.42 1.43 -22.40
N ARG A 200 -1.97 2.44 -21.65
CA ARG A 200 -2.23 2.54 -20.20
C ARG A 200 -3.73 2.44 -19.88
N GLU A 201 -4.55 3.06 -20.72
CA GLU A 201 -6.00 3.14 -20.56
C GLU A 201 -6.72 1.88 -21.05
N ASP A 202 -6.02 0.94 -21.70
CA ASP A 202 -6.65 -0.25 -22.23
C ASP A 202 -7.12 -1.19 -21.11
N ASN A 203 -8.31 -1.74 -21.30
CA ASN A 203 -8.81 -2.87 -20.56
C ASN A 203 -8.34 -4.15 -21.24
N PHE A 204 -7.94 -5.15 -20.46
CA PHE A 204 -7.44 -6.40 -21.02
C PHE A 204 -7.66 -7.59 -20.11
N GLU A 205 -7.60 -8.78 -20.71
CA GLU A 205 -7.65 -10.07 -20.05
C GLU A 205 -6.44 -10.91 -20.46
N ILE A 206 -5.75 -11.48 -19.49
CA ILE A 206 -4.73 -12.51 -19.67
C ILE A 206 -5.28 -13.80 -19.09
N GLU A 207 -5.33 -14.85 -19.88
CA GLU A 207 -5.67 -16.19 -19.40
C GLU A 207 -4.56 -17.18 -19.72
N LEU A 208 -4.33 -18.12 -18.82
CA LEU A 208 -3.48 -19.28 -19.06
C LEU A 208 -3.89 -20.44 -18.17
N GLU A 209 -3.49 -21.64 -18.55
CA GLU A 209 -3.59 -22.83 -17.71
C GLU A 209 -2.21 -23.24 -17.20
N VAL A 210 -2.14 -23.55 -15.91
CA VAL A 210 -0.92 -23.96 -15.22
C VAL A 210 -1.16 -25.29 -14.52
N ASP A 211 -0.29 -26.26 -14.70
CA ASP A 211 -0.21 -27.47 -13.86
C ASP A 211 1.02 -27.33 -12.96
N ALA A 212 0.81 -27.30 -11.64
CA ALA A 212 1.87 -27.15 -10.65
C ALA A 212 2.59 -28.47 -10.31
N PHE A 213 2.13 -29.58 -10.90
CA PHE A 213 2.41 -30.94 -10.43
C PHE A 213 2.14 -31.08 -8.93
N GLN A 214 2.41 -32.22 -8.28
CA GLN A 214 2.16 -32.37 -6.82
C GLN A 214 3.24 -31.66 -5.97
N THR A 215 3.67 -30.46 -6.36
CA THR A 215 4.81 -29.76 -5.76
C THR A 215 4.36 -28.75 -4.70
N ILE A 216 5.24 -28.50 -3.72
CA ILE A 216 5.10 -27.38 -2.76
C ILE A 216 5.64 -26.07 -3.34
N SER A 217 6.18 -26.09 -4.56
CA SER A 217 6.78 -24.93 -5.21
C SER A 217 5.69 -23.96 -5.66
N TYR A 218 6.01 -22.66 -5.64
CA TYR A 218 5.15 -21.64 -6.21
C TYR A 218 5.31 -21.63 -7.72
N VAL A 219 4.18 -21.71 -8.42
CA VAL A 219 4.10 -21.63 -9.88
C VAL A 219 3.00 -20.66 -10.27
N GLY A 220 3.13 -20.03 -11.44
CA GLY A 220 2.11 -19.13 -11.95
C GLY A 220 2.68 -18.13 -12.92
N ILE A 221 2.25 -16.88 -12.83
CA ILE A 221 2.68 -15.82 -13.74
C ILE A 221 3.32 -14.64 -13.02
N GLN A 222 4.24 -14.01 -13.71
CA GLN A 222 4.77 -12.69 -13.43
C GLN A 222 4.38 -11.74 -14.58
N PHE A 223 3.95 -10.52 -14.27
CA PHE A 223 3.56 -9.54 -15.28
C PHE A 223 3.92 -8.10 -14.88
N GLY A 224 4.02 -7.21 -15.86
CA GLY A 224 4.42 -5.81 -15.68
C GLY A 224 5.83 -5.54 -16.19
N SER A 225 6.84 -5.81 -15.36
CA SER A 225 8.26 -5.72 -15.68
C SER A 225 8.97 -7.06 -15.53
N SER A 226 10.14 -7.18 -16.15
CA SER A 226 11.07 -8.29 -15.91
C SER A 226 12.09 -8.01 -14.80
N ILE A 227 12.02 -6.84 -14.18
CA ILE A 227 12.79 -6.49 -12.99
C ILE A 227 11.92 -6.85 -11.78
N PHE A 228 12.48 -7.63 -10.84
CA PHE A 228 11.78 -8.15 -9.66
C PHE A 228 11.00 -7.07 -8.92
N ASP A 229 11.60 -5.90 -8.67
CA ASP A 229 10.97 -4.80 -7.92
C ASP A 229 9.93 -3.98 -8.72
N SER A 230 9.48 -4.47 -9.88
CA SER A 230 8.51 -3.79 -10.74
C SER A 230 7.53 -4.75 -11.42
N SER A 231 7.37 -5.95 -10.87
CA SER A 231 6.48 -6.98 -11.39
C SER A 231 5.41 -7.36 -10.38
N PHE A 232 4.29 -7.86 -10.87
CA PHE A 232 3.29 -8.52 -10.04
C PHE A 232 3.33 -10.01 -10.30
N ARG A 233 3.13 -10.80 -9.26
CA ARG A 233 3.09 -12.26 -9.33
C ARG A 233 1.75 -12.77 -8.85
N ILE A 234 1.21 -13.74 -9.57
CA ILE A 234 0.05 -14.52 -9.18
C ILE A 234 0.50 -15.97 -9.21
N VAL A 235 0.71 -16.54 -8.03
CA VAL A 235 1.31 -17.85 -7.89
C VAL A 235 0.50 -18.71 -6.93
N TYR A 236 0.56 -20.01 -7.13
CA TYR A 236 -0.01 -20.97 -6.22
C TYR A 236 0.83 -22.24 -6.12
N THR A 237 0.54 -23.07 -5.12
CA THR A 237 1.13 -24.41 -4.96
C THR A 237 0.07 -25.49 -5.24
N ALA A 238 0.50 -26.72 -5.50
CA ALA A 238 -0.39 -27.86 -5.72
C ALA A 238 -1.38 -28.13 -4.57
N PHE A 239 -1.06 -27.63 -3.37
CA PHE A 239 -1.83 -27.82 -2.15
C PHE A 239 -2.83 -26.69 -1.89
N GLY A 240 -2.93 -25.74 -2.81
CA GLY A 240 -3.91 -24.66 -2.80
C GLY A 240 -3.47 -23.40 -2.06
N LYS A 241 -2.19 -23.29 -1.67
CA LYS A 241 -1.68 -22.00 -1.20
C LYS A 241 -1.61 -21.04 -2.37
N VAL A 242 -2.18 -19.83 -2.25
CA VAL A 242 -2.20 -18.80 -3.29
C VAL A 242 -1.56 -17.54 -2.74
N VAL A 243 -0.61 -16.97 -3.49
CA VAL A 243 0.07 -15.72 -3.15
C VAL A 243 -0.05 -14.76 -4.32
N ILE A 244 -0.43 -13.52 -4.02
CA ILE A 244 -0.37 -12.40 -4.96
C ILE A 244 0.55 -11.36 -4.35
N ASP A 245 1.57 -10.98 -5.10
CA ASP A 245 2.60 -10.07 -4.61
C ASP A 245 3.07 -9.08 -5.69
N SER A 246 3.63 -7.96 -5.26
CA SER A 246 4.10 -6.85 -6.11
C SER A 246 5.60 -6.87 -6.37
N GLY A 247 6.28 -8.02 -6.22
CA GLY A 247 7.69 -8.23 -6.59
C GLY A 247 8.74 -7.50 -5.73
N LYS A 248 8.33 -6.46 -4.98
CA LYS A 248 9.17 -5.64 -4.09
C LYS A 248 9.70 -6.44 -2.88
N ASN A 249 11.00 -6.29 -2.58
CA ASN A 249 11.69 -7.03 -1.51
C ASN A 249 11.15 -6.81 -0.07
N LEU A 250 10.64 -5.61 0.27
CA LEU A 250 10.22 -5.30 1.64
C LEU A 250 8.71 -5.43 1.89
N TYR A 251 7.88 -5.35 0.83
CA TYR A 251 6.42 -5.28 0.95
C TYR A 251 5.66 -6.01 -0.18
N GLY A 252 6.24 -7.10 -0.70
CA GLY A 252 5.70 -7.79 -1.86
C GLY A 252 4.30 -8.36 -1.67
N THR A 253 4.01 -9.09 -0.59
CA THR A 253 2.80 -9.94 -0.52
C THR A 253 1.53 -9.14 -0.21
N MET A 254 0.70 -8.92 -1.23
CA MET A 254 -0.61 -8.27 -1.12
C MET A 254 -1.71 -9.22 -0.68
N ARG A 255 -1.60 -10.51 -1.02
CA ARG A 255 -2.55 -11.55 -0.63
C ARG A 255 -1.81 -12.86 -0.37
N ASP A 256 -2.12 -13.48 0.77
CA ASP A 256 -1.69 -14.84 1.11
C ASP A 256 -2.92 -15.63 1.55
N ILE A 257 -3.22 -16.72 0.85
CA ILE A 257 -4.31 -17.64 1.16
C ILE A 257 -3.69 -19.01 1.35
N ASP A 258 -3.69 -19.54 2.56
CA ASP A 258 -3.04 -20.83 2.85
C ASP A 258 -3.68 -22.01 2.13
N ARG A 259 -5.01 -21.99 1.93
CA ARG A 259 -5.74 -23.05 1.24
C ARG A 259 -6.97 -22.51 0.53
N SER A 260 -6.82 -22.24 -0.77
CA SER A 260 -7.90 -21.86 -1.66
C SER A 260 -8.59 -23.09 -2.25
N SER A 261 -9.93 -23.11 -2.21
CA SER A 261 -10.73 -24.11 -2.94
C SER A 261 -10.72 -23.90 -4.44
N ALA A 262 -10.26 -22.74 -4.92
CA ALA A 262 -10.15 -22.45 -6.34
C ALA A 262 -9.07 -23.28 -7.02
N VAL A 263 -8.05 -23.70 -6.28
CA VAL A 263 -6.97 -24.54 -6.81
C VAL A 263 -7.35 -26.02 -6.69
N THR A 264 -7.30 -26.72 -7.82
CA THR A 264 -7.59 -28.14 -7.95
C THR A 264 -6.35 -28.92 -8.41
N SER A 265 -6.44 -30.25 -8.39
CA SER A 265 -5.40 -31.10 -8.98
C SER A 265 -5.34 -30.94 -10.51
N GLY A 266 -4.12 -30.91 -11.07
CA GLY A 266 -3.89 -30.76 -12.50
C GLY A 266 -3.84 -29.31 -12.97
N TYR A 267 -4.31 -29.06 -14.19
CA TYR A 267 -4.35 -27.72 -14.76
C TYR A 267 -5.36 -26.83 -14.05
N ASN A 268 -4.91 -25.64 -13.69
CA ASN A 268 -5.72 -24.56 -13.13
C ASN A 268 -5.64 -23.36 -14.07
N LYS A 269 -6.79 -22.76 -14.39
CA LYS A 269 -6.85 -21.55 -15.20
C LYS A 269 -6.60 -20.33 -14.30
N ILE A 270 -5.54 -19.58 -14.57
CA ILE A 270 -5.35 -18.23 -14.02
C ILE A 270 -5.95 -17.23 -15.02
N THR A 271 -6.83 -16.37 -14.54
CA THR A 271 -7.34 -15.23 -15.31
C THR A 271 -7.01 -13.94 -14.58
N LEU A 272 -6.34 -13.02 -15.27
CA LEU A 272 -6.07 -11.65 -14.82
C LEU A 272 -6.83 -10.68 -15.72
N ARG A 273 -7.65 -9.80 -15.14
CA ARG A 273 -8.32 -8.72 -15.85
C ARG A 273 -7.84 -7.37 -15.36
N LYS A 274 -7.53 -6.48 -16.29
CA LYS A 274 -7.42 -5.04 -16.01
C LYS A 274 -8.70 -4.36 -16.50
N ILE A 275 -9.39 -3.68 -15.59
CA ILE A 275 -10.55 -2.85 -15.88
C ILE A 275 -10.31 -1.47 -15.25
N ASN A 276 -10.08 -0.46 -16.08
CA ASN A 276 -9.54 0.83 -15.70
C ASN A 276 -8.25 0.64 -14.88
N ASP A 277 -8.21 1.14 -13.64
CA ASP A 277 -7.07 0.99 -12.73
C ASP A 277 -7.08 -0.30 -11.89
N ARG A 278 -8.10 -1.16 -12.06
CA ARG A 278 -8.29 -2.36 -11.22
C ARG A 278 -7.79 -3.62 -11.92
N PHE A 279 -6.95 -4.36 -11.21
CA PHE A 279 -6.54 -5.72 -11.53
C PHE A 279 -7.37 -6.71 -10.72
N ILE A 280 -7.98 -7.66 -11.41
CA ILE A 280 -8.86 -8.66 -10.81
C ILE A 280 -8.32 -10.04 -11.15
N VAL A 281 -8.14 -10.87 -10.13
CA VAL A 281 -7.52 -12.19 -10.23
C VAL A 281 -8.56 -13.27 -9.97
N TYR A 282 -8.61 -14.23 -10.87
CA TYR A 282 -9.40 -15.44 -10.74
C TYR A 282 -8.52 -16.67 -10.90
N ILE A 283 -8.85 -17.74 -10.17
CA ILE A 283 -8.33 -19.08 -10.43
C ILE A 283 -9.53 -20.00 -10.62
N ASN A 284 -9.54 -20.78 -11.71
CA ASN A 284 -10.66 -21.63 -12.08
C ASN A 284 -12.01 -20.91 -11.99
N GLU A 285 -12.04 -19.67 -12.51
CA GLU A 285 -13.26 -18.84 -12.58
C GLU A 285 -13.80 -18.39 -11.21
N GLN A 286 -13.09 -18.69 -10.11
CA GLN A 286 -13.39 -18.18 -8.78
C GLN A 286 -12.57 -16.93 -8.49
N PHE A 287 -13.25 -15.88 -8.02
CA PHE A 287 -12.59 -14.65 -7.58
C PHE A 287 -11.60 -14.94 -6.45
N ILE A 288 -10.38 -14.43 -6.59
CA ILE A 288 -9.32 -14.55 -5.57
C ILE A 288 -9.09 -13.22 -4.86
N TYR A 289 -8.83 -12.18 -5.64
CA TYR A 289 -8.46 -10.87 -5.11
C TYR A 289 -8.56 -9.81 -6.21
N TRP A 290 -8.63 -8.54 -5.81
CA TRP A 290 -8.45 -7.42 -6.72
C TRP A 290 -7.55 -6.38 -6.05
N PHE A 291 -6.78 -5.65 -6.85
CA PHE A 291 -5.94 -4.55 -6.40
C PHE A 291 -5.90 -3.47 -7.47
N ASP A 292 -5.58 -2.25 -7.09
CA ASP A 292 -5.51 -1.11 -7.98
C ASP A 292 -4.08 -0.64 -8.20
N VAL A 293 -3.75 -0.35 -9.46
CA VAL A 293 -2.43 0.14 -9.86
C VAL A 293 -2.66 1.29 -10.85
N PRO A 294 -2.74 2.55 -10.37
CA PRO A 294 -3.05 3.71 -11.22
C PRO A 294 -2.03 3.93 -12.34
N GLU A 295 -0.77 3.57 -12.08
CA GLU A 295 0.33 3.68 -13.04
C GLU A 295 0.87 2.29 -13.32
N PHE A 296 0.33 1.65 -14.37
CA PHE A 296 0.80 0.35 -14.81
C PHE A 296 1.21 0.36 -16.27
N TYR A 297 2.46 0.00 -16.52
CA TYR A 297 3.02 -0.19 -17.85
C TYR A 297 3.33 -1.67 -18.04
N THR A 298 2.38 -2.42 -18.60
CA THR A 298 2.68 -3.79 -19.02
C THR A 298 3.64 -3.75 -20.20
N ARG A 299 4.74 -4.47 -20.11
CA ARG A 299 5.53 -4.82 -21.29
C ARG A 299 5.72 -6.31 -21.46
N VAL A 300 5.49 -7.08 -20.40
CA VAL A 300 5.77 -8.51 -20.38
C VAL A 300 4.79 -9.26 -19.47
N VAL A 301 4.45 -10.47 -19.89
CA VAL A 301 3.96 -11.56 -19.04
C VAL A 301 4.86 -12.78 -19.23
N GLU A 302 5.22 -13.44 -18.14
CA GLU A 302 6.12 -14.59 -18.15
C GLU A 302 5.75 -15.64 -17.10
N SER A 303 6.17 -16.86 -17.33
CA SER A 303 6.03 -17.95 -16.36
C SER A 303 6.86 -17.66 -15.12
N PHE A 304 6.28 -17.83 -13.93
CA PHE A 304 7.00 -17.83 -12.66
C PHE A 304 7.08 -19.24 -12.09
N LYS A 305 8.26 -19.62 -11.60
CA LYS A 305 8.51 -20.87 -10.87
C LYS A 305 9.53 -20.60 -9.77
N SER A 306 9.27 -21.01 -8.54
CA SER A 306 10.27 -20.93 -7.46
C SER A 306 11.38 -21.98 -7.59
N ARG A 307 11.17 -23.05 -8.38
CA ARG A 307 12.14 -24.11 -8.68
C ARG A 307 11.95 -24.59 -10.13
N GLU A 308 13.04 -24.97 -10.78
CA GLU A 308 12.99 -25.48 -12.15
C GLU A 308 12.36 -26.88 -12.23
N GLY A 309 11.58 -27.12 -13.30
CA GLY A 309 10.93 -28.41 -13.58
C GLY A 309 9.51 -28.61 -13.02
N ASP A 310 8.97 -27.65 -12.26
CA ASP A 310 7.78 -27.84 -11.45
C ASP A 310 6.45 -27.35 -12.07
N ALA A 311 6.41 -26.99 -13.36
CA ALA A 311 5.14 -26.62 -14.00
C ALA A 311 5.08 -26.79 -15.51
N HIS A 312 3.86 -27.06 -16.00
CA HIS A 312 3.49 -26.88 -17.40
C HIS A 312 2.52 -25.72 -17.57
N PHE A 313 2.72 -24.94 -18.62
CA PHE A 313 1.91 -23.80 -19.02
C PHE A 313 1.31 -24.07 -20.40
N ARG A 314 0.03 -23.74 -20.60
CA ARG A 314 -0.63 -23.83 -21.91
C ARG A 314 -1.76 -22.82 -22.04
N ASN A 315 -2.33 -22.71 -23.24
CA ASN A 315 -3.51 -21.88 -23.52
C ASN A 315 -3.33 -20.41 -23.10
N LEU A 316 -2.16 -19.83 -23.33
CA LEU A 316 -1.91 -18.42 -23.05
C LEU A 316 -2.67 -17.55 -24.05
N THR A 317 -3.58 -16.72 -23.54
CA THR A 317 -4.30 -15.72 -24.32
C THR A 317 -4.12 -14.34 -23.72
N ILE A 318 -4.03 -13.33 -24.58
CA ILE A 318 -4.07 -11.93 -24.19
C ILE A 318 -5.10 -11.28 -25.10
N ASN A 319 -6.14 -10.71 -24.50
CA ASN A 319 -7.23 -10.05 -25.20
C ASN A 319 -7.36 -8.61 -24.72
N LYS A 320 -7.51 -7.68 -25.65
CA LYS A 320 -8.02 -6.34 -25.34
C LYS A 320 -9.53 -6.43 -25.16
N LEU A 321 -10.05 -5.76 -24.14
CA LEU A 321 -11.48 -5.72 -23.82
C LEU A 321 -12.04 -4.37 -24.25
N ASP A 322 -13.06 -4.37 -25.10
CA ASP A 322 -13.71 -3.16 -25.61
C ASP A 322 -14.94 -2.86 -24.72
N LEU A 323 -14.69 -2.29 -23.53
CA LEU A 323 -15.67 -2.02 -22.47
C LEU A 323 -16.13 -0.56 -22.41
#